data_AF-A0A3D6DKZ8-F1
#
_entry.id   AF-A0A3D6DKZ8-F1
#
_cell.length_a   1.000
_cell.length_b   1.000
_cell.length_c   1.000
_cell.angle_alpha   90.00
_cell.angle_beta   90.00
_cell.angle_gamma   90.00
#
_symmetry.space_group_name_H-M   'P 1'
#
loop_
_entity.id
_entity.type
_entity.pdbx_description
1 polymer ?
#
loop_
_entity_poly.entity_id
_entity_poly.type
_entity_poly.pdbx_seq_one_letter_code
_entity_poly.pdbx_strand_id
1 'polypeptide(L)'
;MSGDFHERTNIMAIAQWIGQWAWVIAPWFWVIFYDPDWFESAEKGARLASIFIGIICTIFAIIPAIFVKSNSTLNDKHLNPLNFKYLSNNVGNIFLSFRYAFMNKPFRKLCIATFLIFNSFNTITAFFFFIIVYYLFNG
;
A
#
# COMPACT_ATOMS: atom_id res chain seq x y z
N MET A 1 19.92 -6.31 -5.87
CA MET A 1 19.33 -6.92 -4.65
C MET A 1 20.40 -7.78 -4.02
N SER A 2 20.62 -7.66 -2.71
CA SER A 2 21.59 -8.49 -1.97
C SER A 2 21.22 -9.99 -2.10
N GLY A 3 22.24 -10.85 -2.10
CA GLY A 3 22.08 -12.30 -2.22
C GLY A 3 21.53 -12.96 -0.95
N ASP A 4 21.55 -12.27 0.19
CA ASP A 4 21.05 -12.81 1.46
C ASP A 4 19.51 -12.75 1.54
N PHE A 5 18.91 -13.85 1.99
CA PHE A 5 17.48 -13.95 2.23
C PHE A 5 17.06 -13.09 3.43
N HIS A 6 17.82 -13.11 4.52
CA HIS A 6 17.46 -12.38 5.75
C HIS A 6 17.52 -10.87 5.54
N GLU A 7 18.53 -10.39 4.81
CA GLU A 7 18.66 -8.97 4.47
C GLU A 7 17.47 -8.49 3.63
N ARG A 8 17.03 -9.26 2.62
CA ARG A 8 15.85 -8.91 1.81
C ARG A 8 14.56 -8.88 2.63
N THR A 9 14.35 -9.86 3.50
CA THR A 9 13.18 -9.89 4.39
C THR A 9 13.19 -8.71 5.36
N ASN A 10 14.36 -8.36 5.92
CA ASN A 10 14.50 -7.22 6.82
C ASN A 10 14.26 -5.89 6.11
N ILE A 11 14.82 -5.69 4.91
CA ILE A 11 14.56 -4.48 4.11
C ILE A 11 13.07 -4.37 3.77
N MET A 12 12.40 -5.47 3.40
CA MET A 12 10.97 -5.49 3.16
C MET A 12 10.16 -5.15 4.42
N ALA A 13 10.55 -5.69 5.58
CA ALA A 13 9.90 -5.40 6.86
C ALA A 13 10.06 -3.92 7.26
N ILE A 14 11.26 -3.35 7.13
CA ILE A 14 11.52 -1.93 7.41
C ILE A 14 10.69 -1.03 6.49
N ALA A 15 10.63 -1.36 5.19
CA ALA A 15 9.81 -0.61 4.24
C ALA A 15 8.31 -0.64 4.63
N GLN A 16 7.79 -1.80 5.03
CA GLN A 16 6.41 -1.93 5.52
C GLN A 16 6.19 -1.13 6.81
N TRP A 17 7.13 -1.16 7.74
CA TRP A 17 7.07 -0.40 9.00
C TRP A 17 7.01 1.12 8.76
N ILE A 18 7.84 1.65 7.84
CA ILE A 18 7.78 3.06 7.43
C ILE A 18 6.39 3.40 6.88
N GLY A 19 5.81 2.52 6.06
CA GLY A 19 4.46 2.71 5.51
C GLY A 19 3.35 2.76 6.56
N GLN A 20 3.52 2.09 7.71
CA GLN A 20 2.52 2.09 8.77
C GLN A 20 2.38 3.45 9.49
N TRP A 21 3.42 4.29 9.46
CA TRP A 21 3.37 5.63 10.07
C TRP A 21 2.31 6.55 9.45
N ALA A 22 1.94 6.31 8.18
CA ALA A 22 0.85 7.05 7.53
C ALA A 22 -0.48 6.92 8.31
N TRP A 23 -0.76 5.74 8.88
CA TRP A 23 -1.96 5.49 9.67
C TRP A 23 -1.92 6.14 11.05
N VAL A 24 -0.72 6.37 11.59
CA VAL A 24 -0.54 7.08 12.87
C VAL A 24 -0.70 8.58 12.69
N ILE A 25 -0.23 9.13 11.57
CA ILE A 25 -0.27 10.58 11.29
C ILE A 25 -1.66 11.01 10.83
N ALA A 26 -2.41 10.17 10.12
CA ALA A 26 -3.74 10.52 9.58
C ALA A 26 -4.73 11.09 10.61
N PRO A 27 -4.90 10.53 11.83
CA PRO A 27 -5.79 11.09 12.84
C PRO A 27 -5.36 12.47 13.37
N TRP A 28 -4.07 12.79 13.38
CA TRP A 28 -3.59 14.11 13.81
C TRP A 28 -4.01 15.22 12.84
N PHE A 29 -4.14 14.91 11.55
CA PHE A 29 -4.71 15.86 10.59
C PHE A 29 -6.16 16.21 10.93
N TRP A 30 -6.94 15.29 11.51
CA TRP A 30 -8.30 15.61 11.96
C TRP A 30 -8.30 16.63 13.09
N VAL A 31 -7.43 16.47 14.10
CA VAL A 31 -7.30 17.46 15.19
C VAL A 31 -7.02 18.85 14.63
N ILE A 32 -6.14 18.95 13.63
CA ILE A 32 -5.78 20.23 12.99
C ILE A 32 -6.92 20.78 12.12
N PHE A 33 -7.70 19.94 11.44
CA PHE A 33 -8.82 20.39 10.58
C PHE A 33 -10.06 20.81 11.38
N TYR A 34 -10.27 20.24 12.57
CA TYR A 34 -11.41 20.56 13.43
C TYR A 34 -11.11 21.66 14.45
N ASP A 35 -9.87 22.17 14.51
CA ASP A 35 -9.52 23.33 15.33
C ASP A 35 -9.95 24.65 14.63
N PRO A 36 -10.96 25.37 15.19
CA PRO A 36 -11.51 26.58 14.58
C PRO A 36 -10.54 27.76 14.55
N ASP A 37 -9.45 27.74 15.34
CA ASP A 37 -8.42 28.79 15.32
C ASP A 37 -7.53 28.71 14.06
N TRP A 38 -7.40 27.52 13.46
CA TRP A 38 -6.55 27.29 12.29
C TRP A 38 -7.35 27.28 10.98
N PHE A 39 -8.60 26.81 10.97
CA PHE A 39 -9.45 26.79 9.78
C PHE A 39 -10.93 27.09 10.10
N GLU A 40 -11.54 28.00 9.34
CA GLU A 40 -12.98 28.32 9.45
C GLU A 40 -13.92 27.13 9.14
N SER A 41 -13.43 26.13 8.39
CA SER A 41 -14.17 24.92 8.05
C SER A 41 -13.21 23.79 7.70
N ALA A 42 -13.54 22.57 8.13
CA ALA A 42 -12.77 21.36 7.86
C ALA A 42 -12.54 21.12 6.35
N GLU A 43 -13.45 21.58 5.49
CA GLU A 43 -13.31 21.46 4.03
C GLU A 43 -12.14 22.32 3.48
N LYS A 44 -11.98 23.54 4.00
CA LYS A 44 -10.88 24.44 3.60
C LYS A 44 -9.54 23.88 4.09
N GLY A 45 -9.50 23.35 5.31
CA GLY A 45 -8.31 22.70 5.89
C GLY A 45 -7.86 21.48 5.10
N ALA A 46 -8.79 20.58 4.75
CA ALA A 46 -8.50 19.39 3.96
C ALA A 46 -7.98 19.73 2.55
N ARG A 47 -8.51 20.78 1.92
CA ARG A 47 -8.08 21.21 0.58
C ARG A 47 -6.64 21.73 0.58
N LEU A 48 -6.27 22.56 1.56
CA LEU A 48 -4.91 23.09 1.65
C LEU A 48 -3.92 21.97 2.00
N ALA A 49 -4.24 21.13 2.99
CA ALA A 49 -3.38 20.02 3.38
C ALA A 49 -3.17 18.99 2.26
N SER A 50 -4.20 18.67 1.48
CA SER A 50 -4.06 17.72 0.35
C SER A 50 -3.10 18.20 -0.73
N ILE A 51 -3.03 19.51 -1.00
CA ILE A 51 -2.05 20.10 -1.93
C ILE A 51 -0.63 19.94 -1.40
N PHE A 52 -0.39 20.29 -0.13
CA PHE A 52 0.95 20.16 0.48
C PHE A 52 1.41 18.71 0.56
N ILE A 53 0.55 17.81 1.04
CA ILE A 53 0.86 16.38 1.13
C ILE A 53 1.11 15.79 -0.26
N GLY A 54 0.30 16.16 -1.26
CA GLY A 54 0.46 15.71 -2.64
C GLY A 54 1.80 16.11 -3.24
N ILE A 55 2.26 17.35 -3.00
CA ILE A 55 3.58 17.81 -3.45
C ILE A 55 4.70 16.99 -2.80
N ILE A 56 4.64 16.79 -1.48
CA ILE A 56 5.65 16.01 -0.73
C ILE A 56 5.70 14.55 -1.23
N CYS A 57 4.55 13.91 -1.40
CA CYS A 57 4.48 12.54 -1.93
C CYS A 57 5.03 12.45 -3.36
N THR A 58 4.80 13.46 -4.19
CA THR A 58 5.35 13.53 -5.55
C THR A 58 6.87 13.60 -5.54
N ILE A 59 7.45 14.43 -4.66
CA ILE A 59 8.90 14.51 -4.50
C ILE A 59 9.46 13.15 -4.07
N PHE A 60 8.85 12.50 -3.08
CA PHE A 60 9.28 11.17 -2.64
C PHE A 60 9.16 10.10 -3.74
N ALA A 61 8.18 10.19 -4.63
CA ALA A 61 8.05 9.28 -5.76
C ALA A 61 9.13 9.49 -6.84
N ILE A 62 9.60 10.73 -7.02
CA ILE A 62 10.63 11.07 -8.01
C ILE A 62 12.02 10.57 -7.58
N ILE A 63 12.32 10.57 -6.28
CA ILE A 63 13.63 10.14 -5.75
C ILE A 63 14.04 8.73 -6.26
N PRO A 64 13.26 7.65 -6.06
CA PRO A 64 13.63 6.34 -6.58
C PRO A 64 13.65 6.30 -8.11
N ALA A 65 12.82 7.10 -8.80
CA ALA A 65 12.82 7.16 -10.27
C ALA A 65 14.13 7.73 -10.84
N ILE A 66 14.78 8.68 -10.14
CA ILE A 66 16.07 9.24 -10.56
C ILE A 66 17.24 8.33 -10.15
N PHE A 67 17.20 7.78 -8.93
CA PHE A 67 18.32 7.04 -8.37
C PHE A 67 18.36 5.56 -8.75
N VAL A 68 17.21 4.91 -8.96
CA VAL A 68 17.14 3.49 -9.32
C VAL A 68 17.19 3.36 -10.84
N LYS A 69 18.41 3.28 -11.40
CA LYS A 69 18.58 2.92 -12.81
C LYS A 69 18.11 1.48 -13.02
N SER A 70 17.05 1.30 -13.81
CA SER A 70 16.63 -0.01 -14.29
C SER A 70 17.74 -0.62 -15.14
N ASN A 71 18.03 -1.90 -14.96
CA ASN A 71 18.81 -2.65 -15.93
C ASN A 71 18.05 -2.69 -17.26
N SER A 72 18.78 -2.57 -18.38
CA SER A 72 18.20 -2.53 -19.72
C SER A 72 17.63 -3.90 -20.10
N THR A 73 16.31 -3.97 -20.31
CA THR A 73 15.59 -5.17 -20.76
C THR A 73 15.69 -5.41 -22.28
N LEU A 74 16.37 -4.53 -23.02
CA LEU A 74 16.50 -4.64 -24.49
C LEU A 74 17.36 -5.84 -24.95
N ASN A 75 18.28 -6.33 -24.11
CA ASN A 75 19.18 -7.45 -24.43
C ASN A 75 18.98 -8.66 -23.52
N ASP A 76 17.85 -8.72 -22.80
CA ASP A 76 17.59 -9.81 -21.87
C ASP A 76 17.06 -11.04 -22.61
N LYS A 77 17.95 -12.02 -22.83
CA LYS A 77 17.64 -13.30 -23.50
C LYS A 77 16.71 -14.21 -22.68
N HIS A 78 16.40 -13.86 -21.44
CA HIS A 78 15.46 -14.58 -20.58
C HIS A 78 14.02 -14.09 -20.72
N LEU A 79 13.78 -13.01 -21.47
CA LEU A 79 12.44 -12.49 -21.71
C LEU A 79 11.83 -13.11 -22.96
N ASN A 80 10.68 -13.77 -22.80
CA ASN A 80 9.95 -14.33 -23.92
C ASN A 80 9.49 -13.20 -24.85
N PRO A 81 9.58 -13.38 -26.19
CA PRO A 81 9.17 -12.38 -27.14
C PRO A 81 7.67 -12.09 -26.99
N LEU A 82 7.30 -10.81 -27.04
CA LEU A 82 5.91 -10.33 -26.98
C LEU A 82 5.15 -10.74 -28.25
N ASN A 83 4.70 -12.00 -28.29
CA ASN A 83 3.83 -12.54 -29.34
C ASN A 83 2.50 -12.97 -28.71
N PHE A 84 1.38 -12.81 -29.42
CA PHE A 84 0.04 -13.17 -28.96
C PHE A 84 -0.06 -14.64 -28.53
N LYS A 85 0.70 -15.52 -29.18
CA LYS A 85 0.83 -16.95 -28.81
C LYS A 85 1.53 -17.15 -27.47
N TYR A 86 2.60 -16.40 -27.19
CA TYR A 86 3.31 -16.45 -25.90
C TYR A 86 2.51 -15.77 -24.78
N LEU A 87 1.77 -14.71 -25.09
CA LEU A 87 0.86 -14.06 -24.16
C LEU A 87 -0.25 -15.01 -23.69
N SER A 88 -0.93 -15.69 -24.63
CA SER A 88 -1.98 -16.67 -24.31
C SER A 88 -1.43 -17.85 -23.50
N ASN A 89 -0.25 -18.37 -23.86
CA ASN A 89 0.41 -19.43 -23.11
C ASN A 89 0.83 -18.98 -21.70
N ASN A 90 1.33 -17.74 -21.55
CA ASN A 90 1.68 -17.18 -20.24
C ASN A 90 0.44 -16.98 -19.35
N VAL A 91 -0.68 -16.51 -19.91
CA VAL A 91 -1.94 -16.40 -19.16
C VAL A 91 -2.41 -17.78 -18.67
N GLY A 92 -2.34 -18.80 -19.53
CA GLY A 92 -2.60 -20.20 -19.14
C GLY A 92 -1.69 -20.68 -18.02
N ASN A 93 -0.38 -20.40 -18.11
CA ASN A 93 0.60 -20.75 -17.08
C ASN A 93 0.36 -20.02 -15.75
N ILE A 94 -0.09 -18.77 -15.77
CA ILE A 94 -0.47 -18.02 -14.55
C ILE A 94 -1.67 -18.70 -13.89
N PHE A 95 -2.69 -19.08 -14.65
CA PHE A 95 -3.86 -19.79 -14.12
C PHE A 95 -3.49 -21.17 -13.55
N LEU A 96 -2.61 -21.89 -14.24
CA LEU A 96 -2.09 -23.18 -13.79
C LEU A 96 -1.30 -23.03 -12.48
N SER A 97 -0.40 -22.03 -12.42
CA SER A 97 0.39 -21.71 -11.23
C SER A 97 -0.50 -21.29 -10.06
N PHE A 98 -1.54 -20.49 -10.33
CA PHE A 98 -2.54 -20.12 -9.33
C PHE A 98 -3.28 -21.36 -8.80
N ARG A 99 -3.68 -22.28 -9.67
CA ARG A 99 -4.32 -23.54 -9.26
C ARG A 99 -3.40 -24.36 -8.36
N TYR A 100 -2.13 -24.51 -8.72
CA TYR A 100 -1.16 -25.23 -7.89
C TYR A 100 -0.95 -24.56 -6.53
N ALA A 101 -0.86 -23.23 -6.49
CA ALA A 101 -0.78 -22.48 -5.25
C ALA A 101 -2.05 -22.67 -4.40
N PHE A 102 -3.23 -22.63 -4.99
CA PHE A 102 -4.51 -22.78 -4.28
C PHE A 102 -4.77 -24.20 -3.75
N MET A 103 -4.22 -25.22 -4.42
CA MET A 103 -4.27 -26.61 -3.93
C MET A 103 -3.49 -26.80 -2.62
N ASN A 104 -2.55 -25.91 -2.31
CA ASN A 104 -1.82 -25.94 -1.05
C ASN A 104 -2.74 -25.56 0.12
N LYS A 105 -3.01 -26.53 1.02
CA LYS A 105 -3.91 -26.36 2.17
C LYS A 105 -3.51 -25.19 3.10
N PRO A 106 -2.24 -25.04 3.54
CA PRO A 106 -1.85 -23.90 4.36
C PRO A 106 -1.99 -22.55 3.63
N PHE A 107 -1.67 -22.47 2.34
CA PHE A 107 -1.88 -21.25 1.55
C PHE A 107 -3.36 -20.84 1.55
N ARG A 108 -4.28 -21.78 1.30
CA ARG A 108 -5.72 -21.51 1.32
C ARG A 108 -6.21 -21.02 2.68
N LYS A 109 -5.71 -21.58 3.78
CA LYS A 109 -6.04 -21.11 5.13
C LYS A 109 -5.59 -19.66 5.35
N LEU A 110 -4.38 -19.31 4.90
CA LEU A 110 -3.87 -17.95 4.97
C LEU A 110 -4.74 -16.98 4.15
N CYS A 111 -5.12 -17.34 2.92
CA CYS A 111 -6.00 -16.50 2.10
C CYS A 111 -7.35 -16.24 2.78
N ILE A 112 -7.98 -17.27 3.34
CA ILE A 112 -9.27 -17.13 4.04
C ILE A 112 -9.12 -16.26 5.28
N ALA A 113 -8.06 -16.45 6.08
CA ALA A 113 -7.80 -15.63 7.25
C ALA A 113 -7.61 -14.15 6.88
N THR A 114 -6.78 -13.86 5.86
CA THR A 114 -6.56 -12.49 5.38
C THR A 114 -7.85 -11.87 4.86
N PHE A 115 -8.69 -12.63 4.15
CA PHE A 115 -9.98 -12.16 3.67
C PHE A 115 -10.91 -11.77 4.82
N LEU A 116 -11.00 -12.59 5.87
CA LEU A 116 -11.82 -12.32 7.04
C LEU A 116 -11.31 -11.09 7.82
N ILE A 117 -10.00 -10.99 8.03
CA ILE A 117 -9.37 -9.86 8.73
C ILE A 117 -9.63 -8.56 7.96
N PHE A 118 -9.45 -8.56 6.63
CA PHE A 118 -9.65 -7.37 5.82
C PHE A 118 -11.11 -6.90 5.81
N ASN A 119 -12.08 -7.82 5.71
CA ASN A 119 -13.50 -7.44 5.80
C ASN A 119 -13.86 -6.89 7.19
N SER A 120 -13.31 -7.49 8.25
CA SER A 120 -13.51 -7.02 9.62
C SER A 120 -12.92 -5.62 9.81
N PHE A 121 -11.71 -5.39 9.31
CA PHE A 121 -11.05 -4.10 9.34
C PHE A 121 -11.85 -3.01 8.62
N ASN A 122 -12.30 -3.24 7.37
CA ASN A 122 -13.10 -2.26 6.64
C ASN A 122 -14.40 -1.88 7.37
N THR A 123 -15.02 -2.85 8.06
CA THR A 123 -16.21 -2.60 8.86
C THR A 123 -15.90 -1.68 10.04
N ILE A 124 -14.79 -1.92 10.76
CA ILE A 124 -14.37 -1.09 11.90
C ILE A 124 -13.98 0.33 11.45
N THR A 125 -13.25 0.45 10.33
CA THR A 125 -12.77 1.74 9.80
C THR A 125 -13.91 2.72 9.53
N ALA A 126 -15.08 2.24 9.08
CA ALA A 126 -16.25 3.09 8.89
C ALA A 126 -16.76 3.74 10.19
N PHE A 127 -16.60 3.04 11.32
CA PHE A 127 -17.00 3.54 12.64
C PHE A 127 -15.86 4.24 13.40
N PHE A 128 -14.61 4.08 12.96
CA PHE A 128 -13.42 4.59 13.64
C PHE A 128 -13.43 6.10 13.85
N PHE A 129 -13.92 6.86 12.84
CA PHE A 129 -14.07 8.31 12.95
C PHE A 129 -15.01 8.71 14.09
N PHE A 130 -16.17 8.06 14.21
CA PHE A 130 -17.14 8.34 15.28
C PHE A 130 -16.58 8.01 16.66
N ILE A 131 -15.84 6.91 16.79
CA ILE A 131 -15.20 6.51 18.05
C ILE A 131 -14.19 7.57 18.50
N ILE A 132 -13.36 8.09 17.56
CA ILE A 132 -12.37 9.11 17.88
C ILE A 132 -13.04 10.42 18.28
N VAL A 133 -14.03 10.90 17.54
CA VAL A 133 -14.74 12.14 17.89
C VAL A 133 -15.36 12.01 19.28
N TYR A 134 -16.07 10.92 19.55
CA TYR A 134 -16.69 10.70 20.87
C TYR A 134 -15.68 10.70 22.02
N TYR A 135 -14.55 9.99 21.87
CA TYR A 135 -13.52 9.93 22.92
C TYR A 135 -12.69 11.21 23.05
N LEU A 136 -12.43 11.92 21.96
CA LEU A 136 -11.62 13.14 21.94
C LEU A 136 -12.42 14.36 22.44
N PHE A 137 -13.74 14.40 22.16
CA PHE A 137 -14.63 15.50 22.56
C PHE A 137 -15.48 15.18 23.80
N ASN A 138 -15.31 14.00 24.40
CA ASN A 138 -15.98 13.57 25.64
C ASN A 138 -17.52 13.59 25.58
N GLY A 139 -18.08 13.21 24.43
CA GLY A 139 -19.52 13.24 24.13
C GLY A 139 -19.88 14.28 23.09
#